data_AF-A0A953X413-F1
#
_entry.id   AF-A0A953X413-F1
#
_cell.length_a   1.000
_cell.length_b   1.000
_cell.length_c   1.000
_cell.angle_alpha   90.00
_cell.angle_beta   90.00
_cell.angle_gamma   90.00
#
_symmetry.space_group_name_H-M   'P 1'
#
loop_
_entity.id
_entity.type
_entity.pdbx_description
1 polymer ?
#
loop_
_entity_poly.entity_id
_entity_poly.type
_entity_poly.pdbx_seq_one_letter_code
_entity_poly.pdbx_strand_id
1 'polypeptide(L)'
;MARRYPYPQHWSDMSTDFKLLFGYHGSMMVLMVLGAVISARLQLKIVGVLVAAIGTVSLIARRKAGWRWRGVGIRGILDALLNFVLAGLFFLSVSTLAPPLNPMFLPWYLGGVGIVAFATLSALNVTTYSQSEFLDQCRDGKAANDTVDETAGEKEALWRRAVRAIYSVAFLGVWLAGVASFYLFGKSVKNGSAEPSGQNTVALMDHGNTVYVTQQAKDLIDTLQSAMSLGIPAIMAIGAFLHFVLHIEVLSTPVRKKNK
;
A
#
# COMPACT_ATOMS: atom_id res chain seq x y z
N MET A 1 25.42 -13.95 3.25
CA MET A 1 25.19 -12.63 2.64
C MET A 1 23.80 -12.60 2.01
N ALA A 2 23.13 -11.44 2.03
CA ALA A 2 21.82 -11.25 1.41
C ALA A 2 21.99 -10.89 -0.07
N ARG A 3 21.21 -11.52 -0.96
CA ARG A 3 21.11 -11.06 -2.35
C ARG A 3 20.21 -9.82 -2.39
N ARG A 4 20.66 -8.74 -3.03
CA ARG A 4 19.79 -7.65 -3.44
C ARG A 4 19.35 -7.91 -4.87
N TYR A 5 18.05 -7.92 -5.13
CA TYR A 5 17.54 -7.90 -6.50
C TYR A 5 17.40 -6.46 -6.94
N PRO A 6 17.78 -6.13 -8.19
CA PRO A 6 17.50 -4.81 -8.72
C PRO A 6 15.98 -4.56 -8.70
N TYR A 7 15.59 -3.36 -8.26
CA TYR A 7 14.20 -2.91 -8.39
C TYR A 7 13.83 -2.87 -9.88
N PRO A 8 12.67 -3.40 -10.30
CA PRO A 8 12.31 -3.46 -11.72
C PRO A 8 12.19 -2.05 -12.29
N GLN A 9 12.96 -1.75 -13.34
CA GLN A 9 12.96 -0.44 -14.01
C GLN A 9 12.03 -0.43 -15.22
N HIS A 10 11.83 -1.59 -15.85
CA HIS A 10 10.97 -1.75 -17.02
C HIS A 10 9.82 -2.74 -16.74
N TRP A 11 8.74 -2.63 -17.52
CA TRP A 11 7.61 -3.55 -17.42
C TRP A 11 8.00 -5.01 -17.65
N SER A 12 8.99 -5.27 -18.51
CA SER A 12 9.57 -6.61 -18.71
C SER A 12 10.15 -7.22 -17.43
N ASP A 13 10.69 -6.38 -16.55
CA ASP A 13 11.43 -6.79 -15.34
C ASP A 13 10.49 -7.11 -14.18
N MET A 14 9.22 -6.72 -14.28
CA MET A 14 8.20 -6.98 -13.27
C MET A 14 7.73 -8.44 -13.32
N SER A 15 7.50 -9.01 -12.14
CA SER A 15 6.97 -10.38 -12.02
C SER A 15 5.55 -10.48 -12.61
N THR A 16 5.14 -11.69 -12.95
CA THR A 16 3.76 -11.97 -13.36
C THR A 16 2.75 -11.53 -12.30
N ASP A 17 3.02 -11.78 -11.01
CA ASP A 17 2.08 -11.41 -9.94
C ASP A 17 1.90 -9.91 -9.82
N PHE A 18 2.98 -9.14 -9.97
CA PHE A 18 2.90 -7.67 -9.90
C PHE A 18 2.12 -7.08 -11.08
N LYS A 19 2.31 -7.65 -12.28
CA LYS A 19 1.50 -7.29 -13.46
C LYS A 19 0.02 -7.60 -13.25
N LEU A 20 -0.29 -8.75 -12.65
CA LEU A 20 -1.67 -9.14 -12.33
C LEU A 20 -2.29 -8.22 -11.27
N LEU A 21 -1.53 -7.78 -10.26
CA LEU A 21 -1.97 -6.75 -9.31
C LEU A 21 -2.31 -5.44 -10.03
N PHE A 22 -1.48 -5.00 -10.97
CA PHE A 22 -1.75 -3.78 -11.74
C PHE A 22 -3.05 -3.89 -12.55
N GLY A 23 -3.25 -5.03 -13.22
CA GLY A 23 -4.50 -5.34 -13.93
C GLY A 23 -5.73 -5.38 -13.00
N TYR A 24 -5.59 -6.00 -11.83
CA TYR A 24 -6.61 -5.98 -10.78
C TYR A 24 -6.97 -4.56 -10.35
N HIS A 25 -5.96 -3.75 -10.00
CA HIS A 25 -6.16 -2.40 -9.52
C HIS A 25 -6.80 -1.50 -10.59
N GLY A 26 -6.34 -1.60 -11.84
CA GLY A 26 -6.97 -0.91 -12.98
C GLY A 26 -8.43 -1.32 -13.17
N SER A 27 -8.76 -2.60 -12.97
CA SER A 27 -10.15 -3.07 -13.01
C SER A 27 -11.00 -2.45 -11.89
N MET A 28 -10.44 -2.26 -10.70
CA MET A 28 -11.14 -1.58 -9.60
C MET A 28 -11.38 -0.10 -9.90
N MET A 29 -10.46 0.58 -10.59
CA MET A 29 -10.66 1.96 -11.05
C MET A 29 -11.80 2.05 -12.07
N VAL A 30 -11.89 1.10 -13.01
CA VAL A 30 -13.01 1.01 -13.95
C VAL A 30 -14.33 0.76 -13.21
N LEU A 31 -14.35 -0.18 -12.26
CA LEU A 31 -15.54 -0.45 -11.45
C LEU A 31 -15.96 0.76 -10.61
N MET A 32 -15.01 1.57 -10.12
CA MET A 32 -15.29 2.80 -9.38
C MET A 32 -16.05 3.81 -10.26
N VAL A 33 -15.61 4.00 -11.50
CA VAL A 33 -16.31 4.86 -12.48
C VAL A 33 -17.71 4.32 -12.78
N LEU A 34 -17.86 2.99 -12.89
CA LEU A 34 -19.14 2.34 -13.11
C LEU A 34 -20.01 2.24 -11.86
N GLY A 35 -19.49 2.58 -10.68
CA GLY A 35 -20.09 2.27 -9.38
C GLY A 35 -21.49 2.85 -9.16
N ALA A 36 -21.82 3.94 -9.85
CA ALA A 36 -23.17 4.52 -9.85
C ALA A 36 -24.20 3.69 -10.62
N VAL A 37 -23.76 2.82 -11.54
CA VAL A 37 -24.61 2.07 -12.47
C VAL A 37 -24.71 0.59 -12.09
N ILE A 38 -23.69 0.03 -11.43
CA ILE A 38 -23.66 -1.39 -11.06
C ILE A 38 -23.78 -1.60 -9.55
N SER A 39 -24.64 -2.54 -9.15
CA SER A 39 -24.84 -2.86 -7.72
C SER A 39 -23.60 -3.45 -7.07
N ALA A 40 -23.43 -3.24 -5.76
CA ALA A 40 -22.36 -3.82 -4.95
C ALA A 40 -22.29 -5.36 -5.08
N ARG A 41 -23.44 -6.05 -5.12
CA ARG A 41 -23.49 -7.51 -5.31
C ARG A 41 -22.88 -7.94 -6.65
N LEU A 42 -23.15 -7.21 -7.73
CA LEU A 42 -22.57 -7.49 -9.05
C LEU A 42 -21.07 -7.21 -9.06
N GLN A 43 -20.64 -6.10 -8.46
CA GLN A 43 -19.21 -5.77 -8.32
C GLN A 43 -18.46 -6.88 -7.58
N LEU A 44 -18.98 -7.38 -6.45
CA LEU A 44 -18.38 -8.49 -5.70
C LEU A 44 -18.28 -9.77 -6.54
N LYS A 45 -19.28 -10.08 -7.38
CA LYS A 45 -19.20 -11.23 -8.31
C LYS A 45 -18.10 -11.03 -9.35
N ILE A 46 -18.02 -9.85 -9.97
CA ILE A 46 -16.96 -9.52 -10.94
C ILE A 46 -15.58 -9.66 -10.29
N VAL A 47 -15.41 -9.10 -9.10
CA VAL A 47 -14.16 -9.18 -8.33
C VAL A 47 -13.82 -10.62 -7.98
N GLY A 48 -14.81 -11.42 -7.57
CA GLY A 48 -14.62 -12.84 -7.28
C GLY A 48 -14.10 -13.63 -8.49
N VAL A 49 -14.69 -13.39 -9.68
CA VAL A 49 -14.22 -13.99 -10.94
C VAL A 49 -12.81 -13.53 -11.29
N LEU A 50 -12.53 -12.23 -11.13
CA LEU A 50 -11.21 -11.65 -11.42
C LEU A 50 -10.12 -12.22 -10.50
N VAL A 51 -10.38 -12.31 -9.20
CA VAL A 51 -9.46 -12.90 -8.22
C VAL A 51 -9.21 -14.37 -8.52
N ALA A 52 -10.25 -15.13 -8.87
CA ALA A 52 -10.10 -16.53 -9.27
C ALA A 52 -9.21 -16.66 -10.53
N ALA A 53 -9.47 -15.87 -11.57
CA ALA A 53 -8.68 -15.88 -12.80
C ALA A 53 -7.21 -15.53 -12.55
N ILE A 54 -6.95 -14.46 -11.78
CA ILE A 54 -5.60 -14.04 -11.39
C ILE A 54 -4.89 -15.14 -10.59
N GLY A 55 -5.57 -15.73 -9.62
CA GLY A 55 -5.06 -16.84 -8.81
C GLY A 55 -4.68 -18.03 -9.67
N THR A 56 -5.52 -18.40 -10.63
CA THR A 56 -5.25 -19.49 -11.59
C THR A 56 -4.03 -19.18 -12.46
N VAL A 57 -3.93 -17.99 -13.05
CA VAL A 57 -2.79 -17.60 -13.89
C VAL A 57 -1.49 -17.61 -13.09
N SER A 58 -1.50 -17.04 -11.87
CA SER A 58 -0.34 -17.04 -10.97
C SER A 58 0.10 -18.47 -10.62
N LEU A 59 -0.83 -19.34 -10.24
CA LEU A 59 -0.55 -20.74 -9.92
C LEU A 59 0.01 -21.52 -11.11
N ILE A 60 -0.52 -21.33 -12.31
CA ILE A 60 -0.01 -21.96 -13.52
C ILE A 60 1.42 -21.49 -13.81
N ALA A 61 1.68 -20.18 -13.73
CA ALA A 61 3.01 -19.61 -13.95
C ALA A 61 4.04 -20.17 -12.95
N ARG A 62 3.66 -20.24 -11.67
CA ARG A 62 4.47 -20.82 -10.59
C ARG A 62 4.79 -22.29 -10.82
N ARG A 63 3.78 -23.10 -11.16
CA ARG A 63 3.95 -24.52 -11.44
C ARG A 63 4.87 -24.76 -12.63
N LYS A 64 4.68 -24.02 -13.72
CA LYS A 64 5.53 -24.12 -14.92
C LYS A 64 6.98 -23.74 -14.65
N ALA A 65 7.22 -22.76 -13.77
CA ALA A 65 8.56 -22.31 -13.42
C ALA A 65 9.24 -23.19 -12.37
N GLY A 66 8.55 -24.17 -11.77
CA GLY A 66 9.10 -24.97 -10.67
C GLY A 66 9.21 -24.19 -9.36
N TRP A 67 8.34 -23.20 -9.16
CA TRP A 67 8.33 -22.38 -7.95
C TRP A 67 8.12 -23.21 -6.69
N ARG A 68 8.85 -22.88 -5.63
CA ARG A 68 8.70 -23.47 -4.30
C ARG A 68 8.62 -22.36 -3.26
N TRP A 69 7.68 -22.48 -2.34
CA TRP A 69 7.62 -21.56 -1.21
C TRP A 69 8.84 -21.77 -0.31
N ARG A 70 9.66 -20.73 -0.15
CA ARG A 70 10.89 -20.76 0.67
C ARG A 70 10.64 -20.55 2.17
N GLY A 71 9.37 -20.51 2.59
CA GLY A 71 8.96 -20.15 3.94
C GLY A 71 9.17 -18.67 4.26
N VAL A 72 8.80 -18.30 5.49
CA VAL A 72 8.87 -16.94 6.00
C VAL A 72 9.60 -16.91 7.34
N GLY A 73 10.47 -15.92 7.56
CA GLY A 73 11.07 -15.67 8.86
C GLY A 73 10.18 -14.78 9.74
N ILE A 74 10.47 -14.69 11.04
CA ILE A 74 9.67 -13.87 11.98
C ILE A 74 9.46 -12.42 11.50
N ARG A 75 10.45 -11.83 10.84
CA ARG A 75 10.34 -10.47 10.28
C ARG A 75 9.23 -10.36 9.23
N GLY A 76 9.17 -11.28 8.28
CA GLY A 76 8.12 -11.27 7.26
C GLY A 76 6.72 -11.48 7.84
N ILE A 77 6.60 -12.23 8.94
CA ILE A 77 5.35 -12.35 9.69
C ILE A 77 4.99 -11.02 10.37
N LEU A 78 5.94 -10.35 11.02
CA LEU A 78 5.72 -9.06 11.65
C LEU A 78 5.35 -7.98 10.62
N ASP A 79 6.00 -7.97 9.46
CA ASP A 79 5.70 -7.05 8.36
C ASP A 79 4.29 -7.30 7.81
N ALA A 80 3.90 -8.56 7.63
CA ALA A 80 2.55 -8.94 7.23
C ALA A 80 1.48 -8.49 8.25
N LEU A 81 1.73 -8.68 9.54
CA LEU A 81 0.84 -8.22 10.61
C LEU A 81 0.74 -6.69 10.63
N LEU A 82 1.87 -6.00 10.52
CA LEU A 82 1.90 -4.54 10.48
C LEU A 82 1.11 -4.00 9.29
N ASN A 83 1.24 -4.61 8.10
CA ASN A 83 0.45 -4.24 6.93
C ASN A 83 -1.07 -4.35 7.19
N PHE A 84 -1.53 -5.43 7.84
CA PHE A 84 -2.94 -5.57 8.21
C PHE A 84 -3.41 -4.53 9.22
N VAL A 85 -2.60 -4.24 10.25
CA VAL A 85 -2.93 -3.23 11.25
C VAL A 85 -3.04 -1.84 10.61
N LEU A 86 -2.04 -1.43 9.82
CA LEU A 86 -2.04 -0.13 9.16
C LEU A 86 -3.19 -0.01 8.15
N ALA A 87 -3.45 -1.06 7.37
CA ALA A 87 -4.58 -1.11 6.44
C ALA A 87 -5.92 -1.01 7.18
N GLY A 88 -6.09 -1.76 8.26
CA GLY A 88 -7.29 -1.72 9.09
C GLY A 88 -7.55 -0.33 9.66
N LEU A 89 -6.52 0.33 10.19
CA LEU A 89 -6.62 1.71 10.68
C LEU A 89 -7.04 2.68 9.57
N PHE A 90 -6.45 2.56 8.38
CA PHE A 90 -6.80 3.42 7.24
C PHE A 90 -8.22 3.17 6.73
N PHE A 91 -8.63 1.90 6.55
CA PHE A 91 -9.99 1.62 6.09
C PHE A 91 -11.05 2.04 7.11
N LEU A 92 -10.76 1.87 8.40
CA LEU A 92 -11.63 2.31 9.47
C LEU A 92 -11.79 3.84 9.48
N SER A 93 -10.70 4.60 9.31
CA SER A 93 -10.79 6.07 9.28
C SER A 93 -11.69 6.57 8.15
N VAL A 94 -11.54 5.99 6.95
CA VAL A 94 -12.29 6.39 5.76
C VAL A 94 -13.74 5.90 5.79
N SER A 95 -14.05 4.80 6.49
CA SER A 95 -15.39 4.18 6.51
C SER A 95 -16.53 5.07 6.97
N THR A 96 -16.20 6.14 7.71
CA THR A 96 -17.18 7.12 8.20
C THR A 96 -17.65 8.07 7.09
N LEU A 97 -16.79 8.35 6.09
CA LEU A 97 -17.09 9.19 4.94
C LEU A 97 -17.57 8.36 3.74
N ALA A 98 -16.96 7.20 3.55
CA ALA A 98 -17.22 6.32 2.43
C ALA A 98 -17.63 4.94 2.95
N PRO A 99 -18.94 4.68 3.16
CA PRO A 99 -19.38 3.39 3.64
C PRO A 99 -18.91 2.26 2.70
N PRO A 100 -18.29 1.18 3.22
CA PRO A 100 -17.57 0.21 2.39
C PRO A 100 -18.47 -0.61 1.45
N LEU A 101 -19.77 -0.69 1.74
CA LEU A 101 -20.76 -1.40 0.91
C LEU A 101 -21.52 -0.47 -0.03
N ASN A 102 -21.25 0.84 -0.01
CA ASN A 102 -21.77 1.75 -1.02
C ASN A 102 -21.14 1.39 -2.38
N PRO A 103 -21.94 1.08 -3.42
CA PRO A 103 -21.42 0.72 -4.74
C PRO A 103 -20.43 1.73 -5.35
N MET A 104 -20.52 3.01 -5.01
CA MET A 104 -19.60 4.04 -5.46
C MET A 104 -18.18 3.87 -4.88
N PHE A 105 -18.09 3.46 -3.62
CA PHE A 105 -16.82 3.37 -2.88
C PHE A 105 -16.29 1.95 -2.73
N LEU A 106 -17.14 0.93 -2.88
CA LEU A 106 -16.75 -0.47 -2.76
C LEU A 106 -15.53 -0.83 -3.64
N PRO A 107 -15.43 -0.41 -4.91
CA PRO A 107 -14.27 -0.71 -5.73
C PRO A 107 -12.96 -0.11 -5.19
N TRP A 108 -13.03 1.07 -4.57
CA TRP A 108 -11.87 1.69 -3.93
C TRP A 108 -11.38 0.85 -2.74
N TYR A 109 -12.29 0.37 -1.89
CA TYR A 109 -11.96 -0.57 -0.81
C TYR A 109 -11.36 -1.87 -1.34
N LEU A 110 -11.96 -2.47 -2.37
CA LEU A 110 -11.46 -3.70 -2.97
C LEU A 110 -10.07 -3.50 -3.60
N GLY A 111 -9.85 -2.37 -4.28
CA GLY A 111 -8.54 -1.97 -4.81
C GLY A 111 -7.48 -1.87 -3.73
N GLY A 112 -7.81 -1.23 -2.60
CA GLY A 112 -6.93 -1.15 -1.44
C GLY A 112 -6.65 -2.53 -0.82
N VAL A 113 -7.68 -3.37 -0.67
CA VAL A 113 -7.54 -4.75 -0.15
C VAL A 113 -6.61 -5.57 -1.05
N GLY A 114 -6.71 -5.44 -2.38
CA GLY A 114 -5.80 -6.11 -3.31
C GLY A 114 -4.34 -5.69 -3.13
N ILE A 115 -4.08 -4.38 -2.95
CA ILE A 115 -2.73 -3.86 -2.67
C ILE A 115 -2.19 -4.42 -1.36
N VAL A 116 -2.99 -4.38 -0.29
CA VAL A 116 -2.61 -4.89 1.04
C VAL A 116 -2.36 -6.40 0.98
N ALA A 117 -3.25 -7.15 0.33
CA ALA A 117 -3.08 -8.59 0.15
C ALA A 117 -1.77 -8.91 -0.60
N PHE A 118 -1.45 -8.17 -1.66
CA PHE A 118 -0.18 -8.35 -2.36
C PHE A 118 1.03 -8.01 -1.48
N ALA A 119 0.99 -6.90 -0.75
CA ALA A 119 2.08 -6.49 0.14
C ALA A 119 2.31 -7.53 1.25
N THR A 120 1.23 -8.04 1.85
CA THR A 120 1.27 -9.14 2.83
C THR A 120 1.83 -10.41 2.22
N LEU A 121 1.34 -10.84 1.06
CA LEU A 121 1.86 -12.02 0.36
C LEU A 121 3.34 -11.87 -0.01
N SER A 122 3.78 -10.66 -0.34
CA SER A 122 5.18 -10.37 -0.62
C SER A 122 6.03 -10.45 0.65
N ALA A 123 5.57 -9.90 1.77
CA ALA A 123 6.22 -10.05 3.08
C ALA A 123 6.35 -11.52 3.51
N LEU A 124 5.39 -12.37 3.10
CA LEU A 124 5.39 -13.81 3.33
C LEU A 124 6.21 -14.62 2.30
N ASN A 125 6.94 -13.96 1.38
CA ASN A 125 7.66 -14.56 0.25
C ASN A 125 6.79 -15.43 -0.65
N VAL A 126 5.49 -15.14 -0.73
CA VAL A 126 4.58 -15.80 -1.67
C VAL A 126 4.69 -15.09 -3.01
N THR A 127 4.43 -13.78 -3.07
CA THR A 127 4.55 -12.96 -4.29
C THR A 127 5.88 -12.20 -4.33
N THR A 128 6.27 -11.74 -5.51
CA THR A 128 7.52 -10.96 -5.73
C THR A 128 7.23 -9.77 -6.62
N TYR A 129 8.03 -8.71 -6.52
CA TYR A 129 7.89 -7.54 -7.38
C TYR A 129 8.66 -7.71 -8.70
N SER A 130 9.84 -8.33 -8.66
CA SER A 130 10.72 -8.50 -9.82
C SER A 130 10.69 -9.93 -10.38
N GLN A 131 10.84 -10.05 -11.69
CA GLN A 131 10.97 -11.31 -12.39
C GLN A 131 12.26 -12.04 -11.99
N SER A 132 13.35 -11.32 -11.74
CA SER A 132 14.62 -11.90 -11.27
C SER A 132 14.48 -12.58 -9.91
N GLU A 133 13.75 -11.96 -8.98
CA GLU A 133 13.48 -12.55 -7.67
C GLU A 133 12.61 -13.79 -7.79
N PHE A 134 11.56 -13.75 -8.62
CA PHE A 134 10.72 -14.91 -8.91
C PHE A 134 11.53 -16.09 -9.45
N LEU A 135 12.40 -15.85 -10.44
CA LEU A 135 13.25 -16.89 -11.04
C LEU A 135 14.26 -17.45 -10.04
N ASP A 136 14.79 -16.63 -9.13
CA ASP A 136 15.68 -17.11 -8.07
C ASP A 136 14.96 -18.09 -7.12
N GLN A 137 13.70 -17.82 -6.78
CA GLN A 137 12.89 -18.75 -5.98
C GLN A 137 12.63 -20.09 -6.69
N CYS A 138 12.76 -20.13 -8.02
CA CYS A 138 12.59 -21.32 -8.83
C CYS A 138 13.89 -22.14 -9.03
N ARG A 139 15.06 -21.55 -8.79
CA ARG A 139 16.38 -22.14 -9.11
C ARG A 139 16.97 -23.04 -8.03
N ASP A 140 16.41 -23.07 -6.82
CA ASP A 140 16.94 -23.79 -5.66
C ASP A 140 16.73 -25.32 -5.73
N GLY A 141 17.39 -25.90 -6.74
CA GLY A 141 17.69 -27.31 -6.90
C GLY A 141 18.91 -27.58 -7.79
N LYS A 142 19.52 -26.57 -8.46
CA LYS A 142 20.64 -26.80 -9.41
C LYS A 142 21.81 -25.80 -9.44
N ALA A 143 21.76 -24.64 -8.77
CA ALA A 143 22.79 -23.61 -9.00
C ALA A 143 23.25 -22.87 -7.73
N ALA A 144 23.59 -23.62 -6.66
CA ALA A 144 24.21 -23.01 -5.47
C ALA A 144 25.74 -22.82 -5.60
N ASN A 145 26.34 -23.13 -6.76
CA ASN A 145 27.81 -23.08 -6.97
C ASN A 145 28.31 -22.04 -7.98
N ASP A 146 27.44 -21.30 -8.68
CA ASP A 146 27.92 -20.26 -9.59
C ASP A 146 28.04 -18.93 -8.84
N THR A 147 29.28 -18.67 -8.40
CA THR A 147 29.93 -17.35 -8.26
C THR A 147 28.99 -16.18 -7.98
N VAL A 148 28.53 -16.09 -6.73
CA VAL A 148 28.05 -14.82 -6.19
C VAL A 148 29.29 -13.95 -6.00
N ASP A 149 29.38 -12.88 -6.78
CA ASP A 149 30.36 -11.80 -6.63
C ASP A 149 30.39 -11.32 -5.17
N GLU A 150 31.40 -11.78 -4.42
CA GLU A 150 31.60 -11.54 -2.98
C GLU A 150 31.93 -10.07 -2.67
N THR A 151 32.03 -9.21 -3.69
CA THR A 151 32.42 -7.80 -3.53
C THR A 151 31.27 -6.86 -3.14
N ALA A 152 29.99 -7.26 -3.28
CA ALA A 152 28.83 -6.38 -3.06
C ALA A 152 28.38 -6.24 -1.59
N GLY A 153 29.32 -6.34 -0.65
CA GLY A 153 29.11 -6.20 0.78
C GLY A 153 29.61 -4.86 1.32
N GLU A 154 29.56 -3.77 0.56
CA GLU A 154 29.86 -2.45 1.11
C GLU A 154 28.98 -2.22 2.34
N LYS A 155 29.61 -2.03 3.50
CA LYS A 155 28.93 -1.63 4.73
C LYS A 155 28.21 -0.32 4.42
N GLU A 156 26.91 -0.42 4.13
CA GLU A 156 26.06 0.74 3.87
C GLU A 156 26.38 1.83 4.89
N ALA A 157 26.80 2.99 4.38
CA ALA A 157 27.26 4.09 5.20
C ALA A 157 26.18 4.46 6.22
N LEU A 158 26.59 4.69 7.48
CA LEU A 158 25.68 4.96 8.60
C LEU A 158 24.69 6.10 8.30
N TRP A 159 25.14 7.13 7.57
CA TRP A 159 24.30 8.27 7.20
C TRP A 159 23.12 7.87 6.29
N ARG A 160 23.29 6.92 5.36
CA ARG A 160 22.20 6.44 4.48
C ARG A 160 21.10 5.75 5.29
N ARG A 161 21.49 4.98 6.30
CA ARG A 161 20.56 4.35 7.24
C ARG A 161 19.82 5.37 8.09
N ALA A 162 20.52 6.38 8.59
CA ALA A 162 19.91 7.47 9.34
C ALA A 162 18.89 8.25 8.49
N VAL A 163 19.25 8.61 7.25
CA VAL A 163 18.35 9.28 6.30
C VAL A 163 17.11 8.44 6.03
N ARG A 164 17.27 7.13 5.79
CA ARG A 164 16.13 6.20 5.61
C ARG A 164 15.22 6.20 6.84
N ALA A 165 15.79 6.08 8.04
CA ALA A 165 15.01 6.04 9.28
C ALA A 165 14.24 7.36 9.51
N ILE A 166 14.89 8.51 9.31
CA ILE A 166 14.26 9.84 9.41
C ILE A 166 13.12 9.95 8.40
N TYR A 167 13.36 9.55 7.14
CA TYR A 167 12.32 9.55 6.12
C TYR A 167 11.13 8.66 6.53
N SER A 168 11.37 7.43 7.00
CA SER A 168 10.30 6.51 7.39
C SER A 168 9.47 7.07 8.54
N VAL A 169 10.09 7.71 9.53
CA VAL A 169 9.39 8.38 10.64
C VAL A 169 8.56 9.56 10.13
N ALA A 170 9.14 10.41 9.28
CA ALA A 170 8.43 11.55 8.69
C ALA A 170 7.25 11.10 7.82
N PHE A 171 7.45 10.08 6.99
CA PHE A 171 6.40 9.46 6.18
C PHE A 171 5.28 8.90 7.04
N LEU A 172 5.61 8.17 8.11
CA LEU A 172 4.61 7.64 9.02
C LEU A 172 3.83 8.77 9.72
N GLY A 173 4.49 9.86 10.10
CA GLY A 173 3.85 11.05 10.67
C GLY A 173 2.84 11.70 9.72
N VAL A 174 3.25 11.95 8.47
CA VAL A 174 2.37 12.48 7.42
C VAL A 174 1.20 11.52 7.14
N TRP A 175 1.47 10.22 7.07
CA TRP A 175 0.45 9.21 6.86
C TRP A 175 -0.57 9.17 8.01
N LEU A 176 -0.12 9.20 9.27
CA LEU A 176 -0.99 9.25 10.45
C LEU A 176 -1.82 10.54 10.48
N ALA A 177 -1.26 11.68 10.08
CA ALA A 177 -2.02 12.92 9.93
C ALA A 177 -3.14 12.78 8.88
N GLY A 178 -2.86 12.10 7.75
CA GLY A 178 -3.87 11.75 6.75
C GLY A 178 -4.97 10.84 7.30
N VAL A 179 -4.60 9.77 8.02
CA VAL A 179 -5.57 8.87 8.68
C VAL A 179 -6.46 9.64 9.66
N ALA A 180 -5.86 10.49 10.50
CA ALA A 180 -6.58 11.32 11.45
C ALA A 180 -7.49 12.34 10.74
N SER A 181 -7.03 12.93 9.63
CA SER A 181 -7.83 13.83 8.80
C SER A 181 -9.11 13.16 8.33
N PHE A 182 -9.03 11.98 7.71
CA PHE A 182 -10.21 11.24 7.25
C PHE A 182 -11.17 10.90 8.40
N TYR A 183 -10.62 10.37 9.51
CA TYR A 183 -11.43 9.97 10.65
C TYR A 183 -12.17 11.15 11.29
N LEU A 184 -11.46 12.25 11.58
CA LEU A 184 -12.03 13.40 12.25
C LEU A 184 -12.97 14.18 11.33
N PHE A 185 -12.66 14.30 10.04
CA PHE A 185 -13.56 14.92 9.08
C PHE A 185 -14.87 14.14 9.00
N GLY A 186 -14.81 12.81 8.80
CA GLY A 186 -16.03 11.97 8.75
C GLY A 186 -16.83 11.94 10.03
N LYS A 187 -16.15 11.90 11.18
CA LYS A 187 -16.81 12.01 12.48
C LYS A 187 -17.53 13.37 12.64
N SER A 188 -16.91 14.45 12.20
CA SER A 188 -17.49 15.80 12.30
C SER A 188 -18.64 16.01 11.31
N VAL A 189 -18.55 15.49 10.09
CA VAL A 189 -19.66 15.50 9.12
C VAL A 189 -20.86 14.72 9.69
N LYS A 190 -20.62 13.53 10.25
CA LYS A 190 -21.69 12.68 10.79
C LYS A 190 -22.39 13.26 12.02
N ASN A 191 -21.66 13.95 12.90
CA ASN A 191 -22.19 14.47 14.17
C ASN A 191 -22.46 15.98 14.16
N GLY A 192 -22.20 16.66 13.04
CA GLY A 192 -22.44 18.08 12.89
C GLY A 192 -23.92 18.42 12.90
N SER A 193 -24.24 19.66 13.28
CA SER A 193 -25.61 20.17 13.29
C SER A 193 -26.06 20.52 11.88
N ALA A 194 -27.32 20.23 11.51
CA ALA A 194 -27.84 20.63 10.19
C ALA A 194 -28.01 22.15 10.05
N GLU A 195 -28.22 22.85 11.17
CA GLU A 195 -28.35 24.30 11.26
C GLU A 195 -27.35 24.87 12.28
N PRO A 196 -26.96 26.15 12.20
CA PRO A 196 -26.12 26.77 13.22
C PRO A 196 -26.80 26.68 14.60
N SER A 197 -26.12 26.14 15.60
CA SER A 197 -26.72 25.95 16.93
C SER A 197 -25.68 26.05 18.05
N GLY A 198 -25.95 26.88 19.08
CA GLY A 198 -25.12 26.99 20.28
C GLY A 198 -23.62 27.18 19.97
N GLN A 199 -22.83 26.11 20.13
CA GLN A 199 -21.38 26.08 19.87
C GLN A 199 -21.01 25.67 18.43
N ASN A 200 -21.96 25.12 17.67
CA ASN A 200 -21.81 24.66 16.29
C ASN A 200 -22.22 25.78 15.33
N THR A 201 -21.32 26.72 15.08
CA THR A 201 -21.60 27.92 14.27
C THR A 201 -20.86 27.94 12.94
N VAL A 202 -19.88 27.06 12.74
CA VAL A 202 -18.98 27.10 11.58
C VAL A 202 -19.34 26.01 10.59
N ALA A 203 -19.56 26.39 9.34
CA ALA A 203 -19.90 25.46 8.28
C ALA A 203 -18.71 24.56 7.91
N LEU A 204 -19.00 23.27 7.75
CA LEU A 204 -18.13 22.24 7.20
C LEU A 204 -18.87 21.59 6.03
N MET A 205 -18.25 21.60 4.84
CA MET A 205 -18.89 21.12 3.61
C MET A 205 -18.29 19.79 3.16
N ASP A 206 -19.16 18.84 2.81
CA ASP A 206 -18.81 17.54 2.25
C ASP A 206 -19.73 17.19 1.07
N HIS A 207 -19.19 17.21 -0.16
CA HIS A 207 -19.92 16.88 -1.39
C HIS A 207 -21.30 17.57 -1.53
N GLY A 208 -21.38 18.84 -1.14
CA GLY A 208 -22.62 19.64 -1.19
C GLY A 208 -23.48 19.56 0.07
N ASN A 209 -23.21 18.63 0.99
CA ASN A 209 -23.82 18.61 2.32
C ASN A 209 -23.08 19.61 3.21
N THR A 210 -23.82 20.49 3.87
CA THR A 210 -23.26 21.43 4.86
C THR A 210 -23.73 21.02 6.24
N VAL A 211 -22.79 20.88 7.17
CA VAL A 211 -23.07 20.74 8.59
C VAL A 211 -22.33 21.83 9.37
N TYR A 212 -22.81 22.15 10.56
CA TYR A 212 -22.20 23.13 11.44
C TYR A 212 -21.49 22.43 12.59
N VAL A 213 -20.25 22.84 12.84
CA VAL A 213 -19.35 22.29 13.85
C VAL A 213 -18.76 23.42 14.69
N THR A 214 -18.08 23.06 15.78
CA THR A 214 -17.35 24.03 16.60
C THR A 214 -16.14 24.59 15.84
N GLN A 215 -15.76 25.83 16.14
CA GLN A 215 -14.56 26.45 15.56
C GLN A 215 -13.30 25.59 15.79
N GLN A 216 -13.13 25.05 17.00
CA GLN A 216 -11.98 24.21 17.32
C GLN A 216 -11.92 22.94 16.45
N ALA A 217 -13.07 22.32 16.17
CA ALA A 217 -13.12 21.14 15.30
C ALA A 217 -12.77 21.51 13.85
N LYS A 218 -13.27 22.65 13.35
CA LYS A 218 -12.93 23.20 12.03
C LYS A 218 -11.42 23.43 11.91
N ASP A 219 -10.82 24.12 12.86
CA ASP A 219 -9.40 24.48 12.84
C ASP A 219 -8.50 23.23 12.83
N LEU A 220 -8.84 22.22 13.64
CA LEU A 220 -8.10 20.95 13.67
C LEU A 220 -8.23 20.20 12.34
N ILE A 221 -9.44 20.15 11.77
CA ILE A 221 -9.69 19.51 10.46
C ILE A 221 -8.90 20.22 9.36
N ASP A 222 -8.98 21.55 9.29
CA ASP A 222 -8.31 22.34 8.26
C ASP A 222 -6.78 22.16 8.36
N THR A 223 -6.25 22.10 9.59
CA THR A 223 -4.83 21.80 9.85
C THR A 223 -4.44 20.41 9.34
N LEU A 224 -5.22 19.38 9.66
CA LEU A 224 -4.94 18.01 9.24
C LEU A 224 -5.10 17.83 7.73
N GLN A 225 -6.11 18.45 7.11
CA GLN A 225 -6.30 18.44 5.66
C GLN A 225 -5.17 19.17 4.94
N SER A 226 -4.67 20.28 5.49
CA SER A 226 -3.48 20.98 4.98
C SER A 226 -2.23 20.12 5.10
N ALA A 227 -2.02 19.49 6.27
CA ALA A 227 -0.90 18.57 6.48
C ALA A 227 -0.95 17.37 5.53
N MET A 228 -2.15 16.84 5.24
CA MET A 228 -2.34 15.75 4.30
C MET A 228 -2.09 16.20 2.84
N SER A 229 -2.75 17.27 2.41
CA SER A 229 -2.71 17.74 1.01
C SER A 229 -1.34 18.27 0.59
N LEU A 230 -0.59 18.88 1.50
CA LEU A 230 0.78 19.34 1.25
C LEU A 230 1.82 18.28 1.63
N GLY A 231 1.63 17.61 2.77
CA GLY A 231 2.60 16.68 3.31
C GLY A 231 2.74 15.41 2.48
N ILE A 232 1.65 14.85 1.93
CA ILE A 232 1.73 13.63 1.10
C ILE A 232 2.53 13.90 -0.18
N PRO A 233 2.22 14.92 -1.01
CA PRO A 233 3.04 15.22 -2.19
C PRO A 233 4.50 15.53 -1.83
N ALA A 234 4.73 16.30 -0.76
CA ALA A 234 6.08 16.68 -0.34
C ALA A 234 6.90 15.44 0.08
N ILE A 235 6.34 14.56 0.91
CA ILE A 235 7.08 13.36 1.36
C ILE A 235 7.31 12.39 0.21
N MET A 236 6.37 12.26 -0.73
CA MET A 236 6.54 11.45 -1.94
C MET A 236 7.65 12.02 -2.84
N ALA A 237 7.70 13.35 -3.03
CA ALA A 237 8.75 14.02 -3.79
C ALA A 237 10.13 13.83 -3.14
N ILE A 238 10.22 13.96 -1.80
CA ILE A 238 11.45 13.67 -1.05
C ILE A 238 11.84 12.20 -1.25
N GLY A 239 10.91 11.26 -1.13
CA GLY A 239 11.17 9.84 -1.33
C GLY A 239 11.70 9.53 -2.72
N ALA A 240 11.11 10.14 -3.75
CA ALA A 240 11.58 10.04 -5.13
C ALA A 240 12.99 10.64 -5.29
N PHE A 241 13.26 11.81 -4.73
CA PHE A 241 14.60 12.42 -4.76
C PHE A 241 15.65 11.54 -4.08
N LEU A 242 15.35 11.03 -2.87
CA LEU A 242 16.23 10.11 -2.15
C LEU A 242 16.52 8.85 -2.98
N HIS A 243 15.50 8.29 -3.62
CA HIS A 243 15.64 7.07 -4.41
C HIS A 243 16.38 7.27 -5.73
N PHE A 244 15.96 8.24 -6.54
CA PHE A 244 16.45 8.40 -7.91
C PHE A 244 17.70 9.28 -8.01
N VAL A 245 17.86 10.27 -7.13
CA VAL A 245 19.01 11.20 -7.18
C VAL A 245 20.12 10.77 -6.23
N LEU A 246 19.78 10.39 -4.99
CA LEU A 246 20.79 9.99 -4.01
C LEU A 246 21.07 8.48 -3.97
N HIS A 247 20.32 7.68 -4.75
CA HIS A 247 20.39 6.21 -4.74
C HIS A 247 20.25 5.62 -3.33
N ILE A 248 19.42 6.24 -2.49
CA ILE A 248 19.05 5.73 -1.18
C ILE A 248 17.76 4.93 -1.37
N GLU A 249 17.85 3.61 -1.27
CA GLU A 249 16.67 2.74 -1.26
C GLU A 249 15.80 3.10 -0.06
N VAL A 250 14.66 3.76 -0.29
CA VAL A 250 13.76 4.20 0.77
C VAL A 250 12.86 3.06 1.24
N LEU A 251 12.42 2.23 0.30
CA LEU A 251 11.75 0.96 0.55
C LEU A 251 12.82 -0.13 0.57
N SER A 252 13.35 -0.45 1.75
CA SER A 252 14.36 -1.50 1.85
C SER A 252 13.72 -2.84 1.50
N THR A 253 14.16 -3.49 0.42
CA THR A 253 13.95 -4.94 0.31
C THR A 253 14.65 -5.61 1.48
N PRO A 254 13.97 -6.45 2.26
CA PRO A 254 14.57 -7.05 3.44
C PRO A 254 15.83 -7.83 3.06
N VAL A 255 16.97 -7.33 3.55
CA VAL A 255 18.30 -7.94 3.39
C VAL A 255 18.32 -9.23 4.21
N ARG A 256 18.01 -10.38 3.58
CA ARG A 256 18.03 -11.70 4.24
C ARG A 256 19.46 -12.11 4.57
N LYS A 257 19.87 -11.98 5.84
CA LYS A 257 21.10 -12.63 6.31
C LYS A 257 20.93 -14.16 6.18
N LYS A 258 21.84 -14.83 5.47
CA LYS A 258 22.00 -16.30 5.60
C LYS A 258 22.33 -16.57 7.07
N ASN A 259 21.49 -17.34 7.75
CA ASN A 259 21.91 -18.00 8.98
C ASN A 259 23.02 -18.98 8.57
N LYS A 260 24.22 -18.80 9.14
CA LYS A 260 25.28 -19.80 9.07
C LYS A 260 24.89 -20.97 9.97
#